data_AF-K2AA01-F1
#
_entry.id   AF-K2AA01-F1
#
_cell.length_a   1.000
_cell.length_b   1.000
_cell.length_c   1.000
_cell.angle_alpha   90.00
_cell.angle_beta   90.00
_cell.angle_gamma   90.00
#
_symmetry.space_group_name_H-M   'P 1'
#
loop_
_entity.id
_entity.type
_entity.pdbx_description
1 polymer ?
#
loop_
_entity_poly.entity_id
_entity_poly.type
_entity_poly.pdbx_seq_one_letter_code
_entity_poly.pdbx_strand_id
1 'polypeptide(L)'
;MLKVQNPRMIVLSTEIISAKVRYPKIASFPGILFKLHLPRFKDQNGKLGVKPEILEEICNQVEYPVQHAVDNFGKPNEAFSKTDRLLIETEDITLSRDIATKLAEEEWMKKWMTLKDHQVLIAQTQEGISQIIEEFRQ
;
A
#
# COMPACT_ATOMS: atom_id res chain seq x y z
N MET A 1 20.17 2.81 -21.71
CA MET A 1 19.28 1.84 -21.05
C MET A 1 18.45 2.62 -20.04
N LEU A 2 17.14 2.76 -20.25
CA LEU A 2 16.26 3.46 -19.31
C LEU A 2 16.21 2.66 -18.01
N LYS A 3 16.54 3.28 -16.88
CA LYS A 3 16.35 2.66 -15.56
C LYS A 3 14.86 2.69 -15.25
N VAL A 4 14.24 1.51 -15.21
CA VAL A 4 12.82 1.35 -14.90
C VAL A 4 12.64 1.16 -13.39
N GLN A 5 11.67 1.84 -12.78
CA GLN A 5 11.31 1.59 -11.39
C GLN A 5 10.54 0.27 -11.29
N ASN A 6 11.03 -0.64 -10.44
CA ASN A 6 10.42 -1.95 -10.25
C ASN A 6 10.41 -2.32 -8.75
N PRO A 7 9.58 -1.62 -7.96
CA PRO A 7 9.45 -1.88 -6.54
C PRO A 7 8.85 -3.26 -6.30
N ARG A 8 9.09 -3.79 -5.10
CA ARG A 8 8.46 -5.02 -4.65
C ARG A 8 7.13 -4.76 -3.94
N MET A 9 7.04 -3.63 -3.23
CA MET A 9 5.93 -3.33 -2.35
C MET A 9 5.41 -1.91 -2.56
N ILE A 10 4.09 -1.78 -2.70
CA ILE A 10 3.37 -0.51 -2.55
C ILE A 10 3.06 -0.33 -1.07
N VAL A 11 3.30 0.86 -0.53
CA VAL A 11 3.00 1.20 0.87
C VAL A 11 2.05 2.38 0.89
N LEU A 12 0.79 2.14 1.24
CA LEU A 12 -0.22 3.18 1.46
C LEU A 12 -0.31 3.49 2.95
N SER A 13 0.01 4.72 3.34
CA SER A 13 0.36 5.01 4.73
C SER A 13 -0.07 6.37 5.24
N THR A 14 -0.72 6.42 6.40
CA THR A 14 -0.92 7.68 7.14
C THR A 14 0.33 8.14 7.88
N GLU A 15 1.37 7.30 7.96
CA GLU A 15 2.59 7.59 8.70
C GLU A 15 3.54 8.48 7.91
N ILE A 16 3.90 9.62 8.50
CA ILE A 16 4.87 10.55 7.94
C ILE A 16 6.30 10.01 8.13
N ILE A 17 6.53 9.24 9.20
CA ILE A 17 7.83 8.64 9.50
C ILE A 17 8.28 7.74 8.33
N SER A 18 9.56 7.88 7.98
CA SER A 18 10.19 7.14 6.88
C SER A 18 10.05 5.63 7.07
N ALA A 19 9.68 4.93 5.99
CA ALA A 19 9.61 3.47 5.98
C ALA A 19 10.98 2.82 6.30
N LYS A 20 12.10 3.52 6.08
CA LYS A 20 13.44 3.05 6.48
C LYS A 20 13.61 2.92 7.98
N VAL A 21 12.94 3.80 8.74
CA VAL A 21 12.96 3.77 10.21
C VAL A 21 12.03 2.68 10.73
N ARG A 22 10.84 2.55 10.14
CA ARG A 22 9.80 1.63 10.61
C ARG A 22 10.03 0.18 10.18
N TYR A 23 10.55 0.00 8.96
CA TYR A 23 10.80 -1.31 8.36
C TYR A 23 12.25 -1.45 7.90
N PRO A 24 13.25 -1.34 8.80
CA PRO A 24 14.67 -1.27 8.41
C PRO A 24 15.16 -2.49 7.62
N LYS A 25 14.57 -3.67 7.86
CA LYS A 25 14.87 -4.90 7.11
C LYS A 25 14.29 -4.89 5.70
N ILE A 26 13.06 -4.38 5.52
CA ILE A 26 12.33 -4.38 4.25
C ILE A 26 12.75 -3.20 3.38
N ALA A 27 12.89 -2.01 3.97
CA ALA A 27 13.32 -0.77 3.32
C ALA A 27 14.86 -0.63 3.24
N SER A 28 15.59 -1.75 3.31
CA SER A 28 17.06 -1.79 3.34
C SER A 28 17.70 -1.39 2.00
N PHE A 29 16.97 -1.53 0.89
CA PHE A 29 17.46 -1.22 -0.46
C PHE A 29 16.64 -0.11 -1.15
N PRO A 30 17.28 0.89 -1.78
CA PRO A 30 16.58 1.90 -2.56
C PRO A 30 15.72 1.29 -3.67
N GLY A 31 14.51 1.81 -3.86
CA GLY A 31 13.60 1.39 -4.93
C GLY A 31 12.79 0.13 -4.64
N ILE A 32 12.91 -0.49 -3.45
CA ILE A 32 12.08 -1.66 -3.08
C ILE A 32 10.65 -1.29 -2.70
N LEU A 33 10.43 -0.05 -2.25
CA LEU A 33 9.13 0.48 -1.84
C LEU A 33 8.65 1.58 -2.78
N PHE A 34 7.37 1.57 -3.11
CA PHE A 34 6.63 2.68 -3.70
C PHE A 34 5.63 3.21 -2.67
N LYS A 35 5.97 4.32 -2.01
CA LYS A 35 5.18 4.85 -0.89
C LYS A 35 4.19 5.90 -1.39
N LEU A 36 2.91 5.69 -1.06
CA LEU A 36 1.82 6.65 -1.21
C LEU A 36 1.42 7.12 0.19
N HIS A 37 1.37 8.44 0.38
CA HIS A 37 0.94 9.01 1.64
C HIS A 37 -0.58 9.17 1.63
N LEU A 38 -1.23 8.72 2.70
CA LEU A 38 -2.64 8.86 2.94
C LEU A 38 -2.87 10.03 3.91
N PRO A 39 -3.39 11.18 3.45
CA PRO A 39 -3.67 12.29 4.34
C PRO A 39 -4.71 11.90 5.39
N ARG A 40 -4.40 12.19 6.65
CA ARG A 40 -5.27 11.94 7.79
C ARG A 40 -5.86 13.24 8.32
N PHE A 41 -7.06 13.17 8.89
CA PHE A 41 -7.63 14.24 9.70
C PHE A 41 -7.84 13.75 11.13
N LYS A 42 -7.91 14.69 12.07
CA LYS A 42 -8.30 14.43 13.46
C LYS A 42 -9.68 15.02 13.67
N ASP A 43 -10.63 14.20 14.12
CA ASP A 43 -11.98 14.66 14.42
C ASP A 43 -12.06 15.42 15.76
N GLN A 44 -13.24 15.90 16.10
CA GLN A 44 -13.49 16.67 17.32
C GLN A 44 -13.26 15.85 18.61
N ASN A 45 -13.34 14.52 18.52
CA ASN A 45 -13.09 13.58 19.62
C ASN A 45 -11.62 13.14 19.68
N GLY A 46 -10.79 13.64 18.76
CA GLY A 46 -9.38 13.29 18.65
C GLY A 46 -9.11 11.98 17.92
N LYS A 47 -10.12 11.34 17.33
CA LYS A 47 -9.94 10.14 16.50
C LYS A 47 -9.36 10.53 15.14
N LEU A 48 -8.38 9.76 14.69
CA LEU A 48 -7.85 9.93 13.34
C LEU A 48 -8.70 9.18 12.33
N GLY A 49 -8.87 9.80 11.16
CA GLY A 49 -9.59 9.21 10.05
C GLY A 49 -9.03 9.66 8.72
N VAL A 50 -9.61 9.12 7.64
CA VAL A 50 -9.33 9.49 6.26
C VAL A 50 -10.64 9.91 5.62
N LYS A 51 -10.66 11.06 4.97
CA LYS A 51 -11.91 11.56 4.39
C LYS A 51 -12.30 10.73 3.16
N PRO A 52 -13.60 10.44 2.93
CA PRO A 52 -14.04 9.66 1.77
C PRO A 52 -13.55 10.20 0.42
N GLU A 53 -13.55 11.53 0.23
CA GLU A 53 -13.08 12.18 -0.99
C GLU A 53 -11.58 11.98 -1.24
N ILE A 54 -10.77 11.98 -0.17
CA ILE A 54 -9.33 11.71 -0.24
C ILE A 54 -9.09 10.25 -0.59
N LEU A 55 -9.94 9.35 -0.11
CA LEU A 55 -9.81 7.92 -0.37
C LEU A 55 -10.00 7.60 -1.85
N GLU A 56 -10.91 8.28 -2.55
CA GLU A 56 -11.08 8.14 -4.00
C GLU A 56 -9.85 8.63 -4.79
N GLU A 57 -9.30 9.79 -4.44
CA GLU A 57 -8.06 10.29 -5.06
C GLU A 57 -6.89 9.32 -4.86
N ILE A 58 -6.83 8.69 -3.69
CA ILE A 58 -5.80 7.71 -3.36
C ILE A 58 -6.01 6.41 -4.11
N CYS A 59 -7.25 5.94 -4.28
CA CYS A 59 -7.53 4.78 -5.15
C CYS A 59 -6.94 4.99 -6.54
N ASN A 60 -7.12 6.18 -7.14
CA ASN A 60 -6.54 6.50 -8.45
C ASN A 60 -4.99 6.48 -8.44
N GLN A 61 -4.35 6.91 -7.34
CA GLN A 61 -2.89 6.84 -7.20
C GLN A 61 -2.38 5.41 -7.01
N VAL A 62 -3.15 4.54 -6.35
CA VAL A 62 -2.83 3.11 -6.17
C VAL A 62 -3.08 2.34 -7.46
N GLU A 63 -4.07 2.73 -8.26
CA GLU A 63 -4.39 2.07 -9.53
C GLU A 63 -3.17 2.04 -10.46
N TYR A 64 -2.46 3.16 -10.62
CA TYR A 64 -1.30 3.24 -11.52
C TYR A 64 -0.25 2.12 -11.29
N PRO A 65 0.36 1.97 -10.10
CA PRO A 65 1.35 0.93 -9.88
C PRO A 65 0.75 -0.49 -9.92
N VAL A 66 -0.52 -0.66 -9.52
CA VAL A 66 -1.18 -1.97 -9.52
C VAL A 66 -1.50 -2.44 -10.93
N GLN A 67 -2.05 -1.57 -11.77
CA GLN A 67 -2.38 -1.89 -13.16
C GLN A 67 -1.11 -2.18 -13.97
N HIS A 68 -0.02 -1.43 -13.75
CA HIS A 68 1.27 -1.76 -14.35
C HIS A 68 1.81 -3.11 -13.87
N ALA A 69 1.62 -3.46 -12.59
CA ALA A 69 2.02 -4.78 -12.09
C ALA A 69 1.23 -5.92 -12.77
N VAL A 70 -0.07 -5.71 -13.03
CA VAL A 70 -0.91 -6.64 -13.78
C VAL A 70 -0.46 -6.77 -15.23
N ASP A 71 -0.35 -5.65 -15.96
CA ASP A 71 -0.02 -5.64 -17.38
C ASP A 71 1.40 -6.16 -17.67
N ASN A 72 2.30 -6.00 -16.69
CA ASN A 72 3.69 -6.41 -16.78
C ASN A 72 4.01 -7.69 -16.02
N PHE A 73 2.99 -8.41 -15.54
CA PHE A 73 3.18 -9.68 -14.87
C PHE A 73 3.95 -10.67 -15.77
N GLY A 74 5.01 -11.28 -15.23
CA GLY A 74 5.89 -12.18 -15.98
C GLY A 74 6.90 -11.50 -16.92
N LYS A 75 6.97 -10.16 -16.96
CA LYS A 75 7.92 -9.38 -17.78
C LYS A 75 8.97 -8.69 -16.89
N PRO A 76 10.05 -9.37 -16.48
CA PRO A 76 10.93 -8.93 -15.38
C PRO A 76 11.69 -7.61 -15.59
N ASN A 77 11.73 -7.12 -16.84
CA ASN A 77 12.41 -5.86 -17.21
C ASN A 77 11.44 -4.67 -17.32
N GLU A 78 10.14 -4.89 -17.11
CA GLU A 78 9.11 -3.85 -17.20
C GLU A 78 8.77 -3.26 -15.83
N ALA A 79 8.16 -2.07 -15.85
CA ALA A 79 7.84 -1.31 -14.65
C ALA A 79 6.83 -2.06 -13.76
N PHE A 80 7.07 -2.04 -12.45
CA PHE A 80 6.21 -2.69 -11.45
C PHE A 80 5.99 -4.21 -11.61
N SER A 81 6.66 -4.89 -12.53
CA SER A 81 6.54 -6.34 -12.76
C SER A 81 6.90 -7.23 -11.55
N LYS A 82 7.61 -6.68 -10.55
CA LYS A 82 7.97 -7.35 -9.28
C LYS A 82 7.09 -6.93 -8.11
N THR A 83 6.07 -6.10 -8.34
CA THR A 83 5.21 -5.57 -7.28
C THR A 83 4.22 -6.64 -6.84
N ASP A 84 4.63 -7.43 -5.84
CA ASP A 84 3.89 -8.58 -5.32
C ASP A 84 3.17 -8.26 -4.00
N ARG A 85 3.38 -7.07 -3.42
CA ARG A 85 2.83 -6.71 -2.11
C ARG A 85 2.21 -5.33 -2.09
N LEU A 86 1.05 -5.23 -1.44
CA LEU A 86 0.44 -3.98 -1.02
C LEU A 86 0.37 -3.96 0.50
N LEU A 87 1.00 -2.98 1.15
CA LEU A 87 0.87 -2.72 2.58
C LEU A 87 0.01 -1.48 2.79
N ILE A 88 -1.06 -1.61 3.56
CA ILE A 88 -1.93 -0.50 3.97
C ILE A 88 -1.78 -0.33 5.46
N GLU A 89 -1.37 0.86 5.89
CA GLU A 89 -1.07 1.11 7.29
C GLU A 89 -1.65 2.43 7.79
N THR A 90 -2.33 2.34 8.92
CA THR A 90 -2.87 3.50 9.63
C THR A 90 -2.70 3.34 11.15
N GLU A 91 -3.13 4.33 11.95
CA GLU A 91 -3.10 4.19 13.42
C GLU A 91 -4.19 3.27 13.98
N ASP A 92 -5.12 2.81 13.14
CA ASP A 92 -6.24 1.94 13.50
C ASP A 92 -6.31 0.75 12.52
N ILE A 93 -6.28 -0.48 13.05
CA ILE A 93 -6.35 -1.66 12.19
C ILE A 93 -7.67 -1.75 11.41
N THR A 94 -8.76 -1.26 12.02
CA THR A 94 -10.10 -1.23 11.40
C THR A 94 -10.09 -0.32 10.19
N LEU A 95 -9.51 0.88 10.31
CA LEU A 95 -9.40 1.81 9.18
C LEU A 95 -8.53 1.23 8.06
N SER A 96 -7.43 0.56 8.41
CA SER A 96 -6.56 -0.12 7.43
C SER A 96 -7.33 -1.21 6.67
N ARG A 97 -8.18 -1.96 7.37
CA ARG A 97 -9.07 -2.97 6.78
C ARG A 97 -10.17 -2.36 5.91
N ASP A 98 -10.79 -1.26 6.34
CA ASP A 98 -11.83 -0.57 5.55
C ASP A 98 -11.26 -0.06 4.21
N ILE A 99 -10.05 0.50 4.23
CA ILE A 99 -9.33 0.91 3.02
C ILE A 99 -9.02 -0.30 2.13
N ALA A 100 -8.54 -1.40 2.72
CA ALA A 100 -8.27 -2.64 1.97
C ALA A 100 -9.52 -3.18 1.29
N THR A 101 -10.65 -3.21 2.02
CA THR A 101 -11.95 -3.65 1.49
C THR A 101 -12.36 -2.79 0.31
N LYS A 102 -12.31 -1.46 0.43
CA LYS A 102 -12.67 -0.55 -0.67
C LYS A 102 -11.77 -0.75 -1.90
N LEU A 103 -10.46 -0.87 -1.72
CA LEU A 103 -9.56 -1.15 -2.85
C LEU A 103 -9.88 -2.51 -3.50
N ALA A 104 -10.20 -3.52 -2.70
CA ALA A 104 -10.51 -4.86 -3.19
C ALA A 104 -11.87 -4.97 -3.93
N GLU A 105 -12.71 -3.94 -3.85
CA GLU A 105 -13.92 -3.82 -4.68
C GLU A 105 -13.60 -3.43 -6.13
N GLU A 106 -12.44 -2.82 -6.38
CA GLU A 106 -12.00 -2.36 -7.69
C GLU A 106 -11.57 -3.51 -8.61
N GLU A 107 -11.99 -3.46 -9.88
CA GLU A 107 -11.72 -4.53 -10.85
C GLU A 107 -10.22 -4.74 -11.12
N TRP A 108 -9.43 -3.66 -11.14
CA TRP A 108 -7.98 -3.75 -11.31
C TRP A 108 -7.31 -4.41 -10.09
N MET A 109 -7.83 -4.19 -8.89
CA MET A 109 -7.28 -4.76 -7.66
C MET A 109 -7.62 -6.24 -7.56
N LYS A 110 -8.87 -6.61 -7.89
CA LYS A 110 -9.28 -8.02 -7.98
C LYS A 110 -8.35 -8.81 -8.89
N LYS A 111 -8.07 -8.29 -10.09
CA LYS A 111 -7.12 -8.91 -11.02
C LYS A 111 -5.74 -9.09 -10.39
N TRP A 112 -5.20 -8.04 -9.77
CA TRP A 112 -3.89 -8.09 -9.12
C TRP A 112 -3.84 -9.12 -7.98
N MET A 113 -4.88 -9.21 -7.15
CA MET A 113 -4.97 -10.17 -6.04
C MET A 113 -5.05 -11.63 -6.51
N THR A 114 -5.45 -11.89 -7.76
CA THR A 114 -5.44 -13.26 -8.32
C THR A 114 -4.08 -13.68 -8.89
N LEU A 115 -3.13 -12.76 -9.01
CA LEU A 115 -1.79 -13.07 -9.49
C LEU A 115 -1.04 -13.93 -8.46
N LYS A 116 -0.22 -14.84 -8.96
CA LYS A 116 0.52 -15.77 -8.10
C LYS A 116 1.44 -15.00 -7.15
N ASP A 117 1.47 -15.44 -5.89
CA ASP A 117 2.33 -14.91 -4.82
C ASP A 117 2.04 -13.45 -4.42
N HIS A 118 0.94 -12.86 -4.90
CA HIS A 118 0.54 -11.50 -4.57
C HIS A 118 -0.23 -11.43 -3.25
N GLN A 119 0.06 -10.42 -2.43
CA GLN A 119 -0.50 -10.31 -1.07
C GLN A 119 -0.86 -8.87 -0.70
N VAL A 120 -2.01 -8.72 -0.05
CA VAL A 120 -2.39 -7.49 0.65
C VAL A 120 -2.13 -7.66 2.14
N LEU A 121 -1.43 -6.71 2.73
CA LEU A 121 -1.12 -6.64 4.15
C LEU A 121 -1.80 -5.39 4.72
N ILE A 122 -2.39 -5.52 5.90
CA ILE A 122 -2.89 -4.39 6.68
C ILE A 122 -2.12 -4.30 8.00
N ALA A 123 -1.84 -3.08 8.44
CA ALA A 123 -1.06 -2.84 9.64
C ALA A 123 -1.58 -1.68 10.47
N GLN A 124 -1.44 -1.81 11.78
CA GLN A 124 -1.62 -0.72 12.74
C GLN A 124 -0.26 -0.19 13.15
N THR A 125 -0.01 1.10 12.97
CA THR A 125 1.20 1.78 13.44
C THR A 125 0.85 2.81 14.50
N GLN A 126 1.48 2.75 15.66
CA GLN A 126 1.32 3.74 16.72
C GLN A 126 2.70 4.21 17.18
N GLU A 127 2.85 5.51 17.39
CA GLU A 127 4.14 6.13 17.76
C GLU A 127 5.28 5.76 16.80
N GLY A 128 4.96 5.54 15.52
CA GLY A 128 5.91 5.13 14.49
C GLY A 128 6.33 3.67 14.53
N ILE A 129 5.72 2.83 15.38
CA ILE A 129 6.01 1.39 15.48
C ILE A 129 4.79 0.58 15.06
N SER A 130 4.98 -0.36 14.14
CA SER A 130 3.94 -1.30 13.73
C SER A 130 3.61 -2.25 14.88
N GLN A 131 2.39 -2.16 15.39
CA GLN A 131 1.89 -2.96 16.50
C GLN A 131 1.27 -4.27 16.00
N ILE A 132 0.55 -4.20 14.87
CA ILE A 132 -0.16 -5.32 14.26
C ILE A 132 0.16 -5.31 12.77
N ILE A 133 0.43 -6.50 12.22
CA ILE A 133 0.53 -6.73 10.77
C ILE A 133 -0.17 -8.05 10.48
N GLU A 134 -1.13 -8.03 9.57
CA GLU A 134 -1.84 -9.23 9.14
C GLU A 134 -2.08 -9.24 7.63
N GLU A 135 -2.25 -10.44 7.08
CA GLU A 135 -2.66 -10.61 5.68
C GLU A 135 -4.15 -10.31 5.57
N PHE A 136 -4.50 -9.39 4.68
CA PHE A 136 -5.89 -9.11 4.33
C PHE A 136 -6.42 -10.23 3.45
N ARG A 137 -7.49 -10.87 3.91
CA ARG A 137 -8.26 -11.88 3.18
C ARG A 137 -9.71 -11.40 3.12
N GLN A 138 -10.27 -11.38 1.91
CA GLN A 138 -11.71 -11.21 1.71
C GLN A 138 -12.48 -12.42 2.23
#